data_AF-K2DSA3-F1
#
_entry.id   AF-K2DSA3-F1
#
_cell.length_a   1.000
_cell.length_b   1.000
_cell.length_c   1.000
_cell.angle_alpha   90.00
_cell.angle_beta   90.00
_cell.angle_gamma   90.00
#
_symmetry.space_group_name_H-M   'P 1'
#
loop_
_entity.id
_entity.type
_entity.pdbx_description
1 polymer ?
#
loop_
_entity_poly.entity_id
_entity_poly.type
_entity_poly.pdbx_seq_one_letter_code
_entity_poly.pdbx_strand_id
1 'polypeptide(L)'
;MEQKNKKTVKKPASKRVQNTQVVTDTPAAKVNSIINPRIRKDSNLAEVVFKYPLAAEILLDYGLHCVGCFANSFDTIEMGAKVHGMSDQEINEIVDRINEAIEFKE
;
A
#
# COMPACT_ATOMS: atom_id res chain seq x y z
N MET A 1 61.42 -24.44 -20.04
CA MET A 1 61.37 -23.42 -18.97
C MET A 1 59.92 -23.25 -18.55
N GLU A 2 59.68 -23.50 -17.27
CA GLU A 2 58.39 -23.68 -16.60
C GLU A 2 57.24 -22.75 -16.99
N GLN A 3 56.08 -23.37 -17.20
CA GLN A 3 54.78 -22.77 -16.96
C GLN A 3 54.60 -22.61 -15.45
N LYS A 4 54.48 -21.38 -14.95
CA LYS A 4 54.09 -21.10 -13.56
C LYS A 4 52.65 -20.63 -13.49
N ASN A 5 51.77 -21.62 -13.33
CA ASN A 5 50.39 -21.47 -12.92
C ASN A 5 50.35 -20.90 -11.49
N LYS A 6 49.82 -19.67 -11.32
CA LYS A 6 49.55 -19.09 -10.00
C LYS A 6 48.33 -18.18 -10.08
N LYS A 7 47.17 -18.69 -9.64
CA LYS A 7 46.36 -18.09 -8.57
C LYS A 7 45.05 -18.86 -8.41
N THR A 8 45.01 -19.61 -7.32
CA THR A 8 43.85 -20.24 -6.71
C THR A 8 42.94 -19.19 -6.03
N VAL A 9 41.64 -19.37 -6.24
CA VAL A 9 40.48 -19.17 -5.31
C VAL A 9 40.26 -17.78 -4.70
N LYS A 10 39.06 -17.21 -4.93
CA LYS A 10 38.00 -16.95 -3.91
C LYS A 10 36.82 -16.16 -4.53
N LYS A 11 35.67 -16.83 -4.66
CA LYS A 11 34.33 -16.27 -4.95
C LYS A 11 33.83 -15.42 -3.73
N PRO A 12 32.76 -14.63 -3.84
CA PRO A 12 32.67 -13.28 -3.32
C PRO A 12 32.03 -13.23 -1.92
N ALA A 13 32.67 -12.54 -0.98
CA ALA A 13 32.01 -12.17 0.26
C ALA A 13 31.23 -10.86 0.02
N SER A 14 29.96 -11.00 -0.37
CA SER A 14 29.00 -9.90 -0.37
C SER A 14 28.87 -9.40 1.07
N LYS A 15 29.41 -8.20 1.33
CA LYS A 15 29.31 -7.54 2.62
C LYS A 15 27.85 -7.13 2.82
N ARG A 16 27.14 -7.92 3.61
CA ARG A 16 25.85 -7.60 4.22
C ARG A 16 26.04 -6.37 5.10
N VAL A 17 25.85 -5.18 4.53
CA VAL A 17 25.70 -3.94 5.29
C VAL A 17 24.33 -4.05 5.97
N GLN A 18 24.38 -4.23 7.27
CA GLN A 18 23.22 -4.28 8.13
C GLN A 18 22.63 -2.88 8.15
N ASN A 19 21.49 -2.73 7.48
CA ASN A 19 20.72 -1.50 7.44
C ASN A 19 20.33 -1.12 8.88
N THR A 20 20.78 0.06 9.29
CA THR A 20 20.52 0.70 10.58
C THR A 20 19.01 0.71 10.84
N GLN A 21 18.60 0.14 11.97
CA GLN A 21 17.22 0.20 12.44
C GLN A 21 16.88 1.68 12.68
N VAL A 22 16.03 2.21 11.81
CA VAL A 22 15.35 3.48 12.03
C VAL A 22 14.38 3.24 13.17
N VAL A 23 14.54 3.99 14.25
CA VAL A 23 13.64 3.97 15.40
C VAL A 23 12.27 4.45 14.93
N THR A 24 11.26 3.59 15.00
CA THR A 24 9.86 4.01 15.00
C THR A 24 9.27 3.57 16.32
N ASP A 25 9.24 4.49 17.27
CA ASP A 25 8.37 4.44 18.43
C ASP A 25 6.91 4.49 17.95
N THR A 26 6.37 3.35 17.55
CA THR A 26 4.92 3.18 17.40
C THR A 26 4.43 2.34 18.56
N PRO A 27 3.72 2.93 19.55
CA PRO A 27 3.12 2.16 20.63
C PRO A 27 2.06 1.21 20.08
N ALA A 28 2.12 -0.03 20.57
CA ALA A 28 1.15 -1.07 20.34
C ALA A 28 -0.30 -0.58 20.54
N ALA A 29 -1.09 -0.62 19.47
CA ALA A 29 -2.55 -0.57 19.56
C ALA A 29 -3.10 -2.00 19.51
N LYS A 30 -3.40 -2.52 20.71
CA LYS A 30 -4.20 -3.73 20.91
C LYS A 30 -5.67 -3.33 20.82
N VAL A 31 -6.50 -4.10 20.11
CA VAL A 31 -7.82 -4.61 20.53
C VAL A 31 -8.55 -5.18 19.31
N ASN A 32 -8.98 -6.44 19.46
CA ASN A 32 -9.85 -7.16 18.54
C ASN A 32 -11.16 -6.39 18.31
N SER A 33 -11.36 -5.91 17.08
CA SER A 33 -12.67 -5.53 16.56
C SER A 33 -13.22 -6.70 15.75
N ILE A 34 -14.36 -7.23 16.19
CA ILE A 34 -15.09 -8.27 15.49
C ILE A 34 -15.71 -7.62 14.25
N ILE A 35 -15.06 -7.89 13.11
CA ILE A 35 -15.51 -7.76 11.72
C ILE A 35 -16.31 -6.50 11.37
N ASN A 36 -15.62 -5.35 11.32
CA ASN A 36 -15.76 -4.46 10.17
C ASN A 36 -14.38 -3.84 9.92
N PRO A 37 -13.59 -4.33 8.95
CA PRO A 37 -12.30 -3.74 8.67
C PRO A 37 -12.53 -2.33 8.11
N ARG A 38 -12.36 -1.33 8.97
CA ARG A 38 -12.37 0.09 8.60
C ARG A 38 -11.36 0.31 7.48
N ILE A 39 -11.83 0.85 6.35
CA ILE A 39 -10.98 1.25 5.25
C ILE A 39 -10.10 2.41 5.71
N ARG A 40 -8.82 2.34 5.35
CA ARG A 40 -7.79 3.36 5.60
C ARG A 40 -7.17 3.81 4.28
N LYS A 41 -6.54 5.00 4.25
CA LYS A 41 -5.92 5.55 3.05
C LYS A 41 -4.80 4.68 2.44
N ASP A 42 -4.16 3.85 3.24
CA ASP A 42 -3.14 2.87 2.83
C ASP A 42 -3.75 1.50 2.44
N SER A 43 -5.08 1.37 2.43
CA SER A 43 -5.75 0.16 1.95
C SER A 43 -5.53 0.03 0.44
N ASN A 44 -5.33 -1.20 -0.01
CA ASN A 44 -5.21 -1.50 -1.42
C ASN A 44 -6.53 -1.18 -2.14
N LEU A 45 -6.42 -0.44 -3.24
CA LEU A 45 -7.55 0.08 -3.99
C LEU A 45 -8.41 -1.05 -4.59
N ALA A 46 -7.78 -2.05 -5.20
CA ALA A 46 -8.49 -3.16 -5.84
C ALA A 46 -9.17 -4.08 -4.81
N GLU A 47 -8.53 -4.34 -3.67
CA GLU A 47 -9.15 -5.10 -2.59
C GLU A 47 -10.39 -4.40 -2.02
N VAL A 48 -10.31 -3.07 -1.84
CA VAL A 48 -11.43 -2.25 -1.35
C VAL A 48 -12.60 -2.32 -2.32
N VAL A 49 -12.37 -2.12 -3.61
CA VAL A 49 -13.45 -2.19 -4.62
C VAL A 49 -13.99 -3.61 -4.80
N PHE A 50 -13.13 -4.62 -4.72
CA PHE A 50 -13.56 -6.01 -4.79
C PHE A 50 -14.48 -6.40 -3.63
N LYS A 51 -14.14 -5.98 -2.40
CA LYS A 51 -14.97 -6.23 -1.21
C LYS A 51 -16.21 -5.36 -1.16
N TYR A 52 -16.10 -4.10 -1.58
CA TYR A 52 -17.13 -3.10 -1.45
C TYR A 52 -17.37 -2.43 -2.81
N PRO A 53 -18.23 -2.99 -3.67
CA PRO A 53 -18.48 -2.44 -5.01
C PRO A 53 -18.94 -0.98 -5.01
N LEU A 54 -19.63 -0.52 -3.96
CA LEU A 54 -20.00 0.89 -3.80
C LEU A 54 -18.80 1.83 -3.68
N ALA A 55 -17.67 1.35 -3.15
CA ALA A 55 -16.47 2.15 -3.06
C ALA A 55 -15.98 2.57 -4.46
N ALA A 56 -16.24 1.77 -5.51
CA ALA A 56 -15.93 2.15 -6.88
C ALA A 56 -16.68 3.40 -7.31
N GLU A 57 -17.98 3.51 -6.98
CA GLU A 57 -18.81 4.68 -7.32
C GLU A 57 -18.27 5.93 -6.63
N ILE A 58 -17.92 5.83 -5.34
CA ILE A 58 -17.33 6.94 -4.59
C ILE A 58 -15.98 7.34 -5.19
N LEU A 59 -15.10 6.39 -5.48
CA LEU A 59 -13.79 6.68 -6.06
C LEU A 59 -13.92 7.33 -7.45
N LEU A 60 -14.91 6.91 -8.24
CA LEU A 60 -15.23 7.52 -9.53
C LEU A 60 -15.69 8.98 -9.39
N ASP A 61 -16.53 9.29 -8.41
CA ASP A 61 -17.01 10.66 -8.13
C ASP A 61 -15.87 11.63 -7.80
N TYR A 62 -14.80 11.14 -7.16
CA TYR A 62 -13.59 11.92 -6.89
C TYR A 62 -12.60 11.93 -8.07
N GLY A 63 -12.88 11.21 -9.17
CA GLY A 63 -12.08 11.23 -10.39
C GLY A 63 -11.12 10.05 -10.57
N LEU A 64 -11.15 9.04 -9.69
CA LEU A 64 -10.33 7.83 -9.78
C LEU A 64 -10.96 6.78 -10.72
N HIS A 65 -11.07 7.13 -12.00
CA HIS A 65 -11.69 6.28 -13.03
C HIS A 65 -10.96 4.97 -13.31
N CYS A 66 -9.67 4.95 -12.96
CA CYS A 66 -8.79 3.83 -13.19
C CYS A 66 -8.86 2.78 -12.06
N VAL A 67 -9.79 2.92 -11.10
CA VAL A 67 -9.99 2.02 -9.95
C VAL A 67 -10.24 0.56 -10.34
N GLY A 68 -10.81 0.30 -11.52
CA GLY A 68 -11.02 -1.05 -12.07
C GLY A 68 -9.92 -1.53 -13.03
N CYS A 69 -8.87 -0.74 -13.25
CA CYS A 69 -7.78 -1.08 -14.17
C CYS A 69 -6.75 -1.99 -13.48
N PHE A 70 -6.31 -3.03 -14.18
CA PHE A 70 -5.28 -3.94 -13.66
C PHE A 70 -3.99 -3.21 -13.23
N ALA A 71 -3.65 -2.10 -13.90
CA ALA A 71 -2.47 -1.30 -13.59
C ALA A 71 -2.45 -0.77 -12.15
N ASN A 72 -3.62 -0.53 -11.55
CA ASN A 72 -3.74 0.03 -10.20
C ASN A 72 -4.08 -1.04 -9.15
N SER A 73 -4.00 -2.33 -9.51
CA SER A 73 -4.27 -3.44 -8.58
C SER A 73 -3.34 -3.43 -7.36
N PHE A 74 -2.21 -2.74 -7.44
CA PHE A 74 -1.19 -2.68 -6.39
C PHE A 74 -1.16 -1.35 -5.66
N ASP A 75 -1.94 -0.36 -6.09
CA ASP A 75 -1.94 0.97 -5.49
C ASP A 75 -2.79 1.00 -4.21
N THR A 76 -2.40 1.89 -3.30
CA THR A 76 -3.26 2.29 -2.19
C THR A 76 -4.20 3.41 -2.63
N ILE A 77 -5.27 3.66 -1.86
CA ILE A 77 -6.16 4.80 -2.07
C ILE A 77 -5.36 6.12 -2.10
N GLU A 78 -4.47 6.32 -1.13
CA GLU A 78 -3.61 7.51 -1.03
C GLU A 78 -2.71 7.66 -2.26
N MET A 79 -2.03 6.60 -2.68
CA MET A 79 -1.11 6.67 -3.81
C MET A 79 -1.85 6.96 -5.12
N GLY A 80 -2.97 6.28 -5.37
CA GLY A 80 -3.83 6.54 -6.53
C GLY A 80 -4.36 7.98 -6.54
N ALA A 81 -4.87 8.46 -5.40
CA ALA A 81 -5.36 9.84 -5.26
C ALA A 81 -4.26 10.90 -5.47
N LYS A 82 -3.05 10.64 -4.96
CA LYS A 82 -1.90 11.55 -5.10
C LYS A 82 -1.44 11.72 -6.54
N VAL A 83 -1.47 10.66 -7.35
CA VAL A 83 -1.15 10.74 -8.79
C VAL A 83 -2.12 11.68 -9.53
N HIS A 84 -3.34 11.82 -9.01
CA HIS A 84 -4.37 12.72 -9.53
C HIS A 84 -4.38 14.11 -8.88
N GLY A 85 -3.38 14.43 -8.04
CA GLY A 85 -3.20 15.77 -7.46
C GLY A 85 -4.06 16.06 -6.24
N MET A 86 -4.68 15.05 -5.62
CA MET A 86 -5.54 15.24 -4.44
C MET A 86 -4.73 15.59 -3.19
N SER A 87 -5.28 16.50 -2.40
CA SER A 87 -4.79 16.88 -1.08
C SER A 87 -5.03 15.77 -0.06
N ASP A 88 -4.33 15.84 1.08
CA ASP A 88 -4.55 14.90 2.18
C ASP A 88 -5.97 15.00 2.74
N GLN A 89 -6.59 16.19 2.64
CA GLN A 89 -7.96 16.42 3.07
C GLN A 89 -8.96 15.65 2.20
N GLU A 90 -8.84 15.79 0.88
CA GLU A 90 -9.69 15.05 -0.07
C GLU A 90 -9.51 13.53 0.08
N ILE A 91 -8.29 13.06 0.32
CA ILE A 91 -8.02 11.63 0.55
C ILE A 91 -8.72 11.13 1.82
N ASN A 92 -8.70 11.91 2.90
CA ASN A 92 -9.41 11.55 4.13
C ASN A 92 -10.92 11.54 3.89
N GLU A 93 -11.46 12.52 3.16
CA GLU A 93 -12.88 12.57 2.80
C GLU A 93 -13.32 11.35 1.98
N ILE A 94 -12.51 10.90 1.01
CA ILE A 94 -12.78 9.67 0.24
C ILE A 94 -12.90 8.47 1.18
N VAL A 95 -11.93 8.31 2.08
CA VAL A 95 -11.89 7.19 3.03
C VAL A 95 -13.09 7.23 3.98
N ASP A 96 -13.45 8.41 4.48
CA ASP A 96 -14.58 8.59 5.38
C ASP A 96 -15.89 8.24 4.66
N ARG A 97 -16.11 8.72 3.43
CA ARG A 97 -17.30 8.38 2.66
C ARG A 97 -17.40 6.90 2.32
N ILE A 98 -16.28 6.24 2.03
CA ILE A 98 -16.27 4.79 1.83
C ILE A 98 -16.68 4.06 3.11
N ASN A 99 -16.14 4.46 4.26
CA ASN A 99 -16.50 3.84 5.54
C ASN A 99 -17.97 4.07 5.89
N GLU A 100 -18.48 5.30 5.73
CA GLU A 100 -19.90 5.60 5.91
C GLU A 100 -20.77 4.70 5.02
N ALA A 101 -20.45 4.60 3.72
CA ALA A 101 -21.22 3.78 2.80
C ALA A 101 -21.21 2.29 3.14
N ILE A 102 -20.13 1.78 3.75
CA ILE A 102 -20.05 0.40 4.25
C ILE A 102 -20.92 0.23 5.49
N GLU A 103 -20.86 1.16 6.44
CA GLU A 103 -21.64 1.11 7.68
C GLU A 103 -23.15 1.21 7.46
N PHE A 104 -23.61 1.97 6.45
CA PHE A 104 -25.04 2.13 6.16
C PHE A 104 -25.66 0.97 5.34
N LYS A 105 -24.84 0.09 4.74
CA LYS A 105 -25.35 -1.03 3.92
C LYS A 105 -25.47 -2.36 4.67
N GLU A 106 -24.90 -2.45 5.87
CA GLU A 106 -25.02 -3.57 6.82
C GLU A 106 -26.19 -3.35 7.78
#